data_AF-A0A2I0NRJ9-F1
#
_entry.id   AF-A0A2I0NRJ9-F1
#
_cell.length_a   1.000
_cell.length_b   1.000
_cell.length_c   1.000
_cell.angle_alpha   90.00
_cell.angle_beta   90.00
_cell.angle_gamma   90.00
#
_symmetry.space_group_name_H-M   'P 1'
#
loop_
_entity.id
_entity.type
_entity.pdbx_description
1 polymer ?
#
loop_
_entity_poly.entity_id
_entity_poly.type
_entity_poly.pdbx_seq_one_letter_code
_entity_poly.pdbx_strand_id
1 'polypeptide(L)'
;MRVAINGFGRIGRSVFRIINNREDIDVVAINDLYDNEVLAYLLKYDTVMMGFGQDIRLEDDYLITPNEKVRMLSIKDPNQLPWAELKIDVVIEATGIFRTREKLMPHINAGAKRVILTVPAKDEIDYTIVIGVNDGGLKPEHRIISNASCTTNCLAPMAKVMHEAFGIVEGIMTTTHAYTNDQRLADVPHADWRRGRAAAENIIPTTTGAAKAVGKVIPELKGRLDGMA
;
A
#
# COMPACT_ATOMS: atom_id res chain seq x y z
N MET A 1 -2.38 10.30 16.36
CA MET A 1 -1.77 10.80 15.09
C MET A 1 -2.84 10.76 14.01
N ARG A 2 -3.03 11.82 13.21
CA ARG A 2 -4.16 11.91 12.27
C ARG A 2 -3.79 11.36 10.89
N VAL A 3 -4.47 10.31 10.47
CA VAL A 3 -4.22 9.61 9.21
C VAL A 3 -5.41 9.77 8.26
N ALA A 4 -5.12 9.91 6.97
CA ALA A 4 -6.09 9.71 5.91
C ALA A 4 -5.71 8.54 5.01
N ILE A 5 -6.69 7.85 4.44
CA ILE A 5 -6.47 6.74 3.50
C ILE A 5 -7.01 7.17 2.14
N ASN A 6 -6.15 7.16 1.11
CA ASN A 6 -6.56 7.40 -0.26
C ASN A 6 -6.60 6.05 -1.01
N GLY A 7 -7.78 5.64 -1.45
CA GLY A 7 -8.04 4.32 -2.03
C GLY A 7 -8.43 3.29 -0.95
N PHE A 8 -9.72 3.00 -0.85
CA PHE A 8 -10.30 2.07 0.11
C PHE A 8 -10.49 0.66 -0.47
N GLY A 9 -9.49 0.24 -1.25
CA GLY A 9 -9.36 -1.11 -1.79
C GLY A 9 -8.91 -2.14 -0.75
N ARG A 10 -8.36 -3.27 -1.22
CA ARG A 10 -7.88 -4.37 -0.35
C ARG A 10 -6.93 -3.88 0.75
N ILE A 11 -5.91 -3.10 0.39
CA ILE A 11 -4.90 -2.63 1.36
C ILE A 11 -5.46 -1.51 2.24
N GLY A 12 -6.18 -0.53 1.67
CA GLY A 12 -6.79 0.55 2.45
C GLY A 12 -7.71 0.04 3.55
N ARG A 13 -8.57 -0.96 3.25
CA ARG A 13 -9.43 -1.59 4.26
C ARG A 13 -8.65 -2.39 5.29
N SER A 14 -7.58 -3.09 4.89
CA SER A 14 -6.69 -3.78 5.84
C SER A 14 -6.00 -2.81 6.80
N VAL A 15 -5.52 -1.67 6.29
CA VAL A 15 -4.91 -0.61 7.11
C VAL A 15 -5.94 -0.05 8.09
N PHE A 16 -7.15 0.25 7.62
CA PHE A 16 -8.23 0.73 8.49
C PHE A 16 -8.58 -0.26 9.61
N ARG A 17 -8.72 -1.55 9.30
CA ARG A 17 -8.95 -2.61 10.30
C ARG A 17 -7.91 -2.64 11.42
N ILE A 18 -6.64 -2.42 11.06
CA ILE A 18 -5.55 -2.38 12.03
C ILE A 18 -5.62 -1.10 12.86
N ILE A 19 -5.75 0.06 12.22
CA ILE A 19 -5.73 1.36 12.89
C ILE A 19 -6.96 1.58 13.78
N ASN A 20 -8.15 1.17 13.36
CA ASN A 20 -9.39 1.31 14.14
C ASN A 20 -9.32 0.65 15.53
N ASN A 21 -8.37 -0.27 15.75
CA ASN A 21 -8.14 -0.93 17.04
C ASN A 21 -6.93 -0.37 17.81
N ARG A 22 -6.41 0.80 17.40
CA ARG A 22 -5.31 1.49 18.05
C ARG A 22 -5.79 2.78 18.69
N GLU A 23 -5.14 3.17 19.78
CA GLU A 23 -5.46 4.42 20.50
C GLU A 23 -4.51 5.57 20.14
N ASP A 24 -3.38 5.28 19.47
CA ASP A 24 -2.34 6.26 19.16
C ASP A 24 -2.46 6.86 17.74
N ILE A 25 -3.35 6.31 16.91
CA ILE A 25 -3.54 6.70 15.51
C ILE A 25 -5.04 6.75 15.21
N ASP A 26 -5.50 7.87 14.65
CA ASP A 26 -6.89 8.11 14.29
C ASP A 26 -7.01 8.18 12.78
N VAL A 27 -7.86 7.36 12.16
CA VAL A 27 -8.26 7.56 10.76
C VAL A 27 -9.32 8.65 10.72
N VAL A 28 -8.95 9.82 10.20
CA VAL A 28 -9.83 11.00 10.15
C VAL A 28 -10.64 11.03 8.86
N ALA A 29 -10.06 10.54 7.77
CA ALA A 29 -10.71 10.55 6.46
C ALA A 29 -10.31 9.38 5.58
N ILE A 30 -11.26 8.96 4.75
CA ILE A 30 -11.06 7.96 3.69
C ILE A 30 -11.57 8.58 2.40
N ASN A 31 -10.76 8.54 1.34
CA ASN A 31 -11.14 8.97 0.00
C ASN A 31 -11.20 7.79 -0.96
N ASP A 32 -12.32 7.62 -1.65
CA ASP A 32 -12.48 6.67 -2.75
C ASP A 32 -13.60 7.13 -3.70
N LEU A 33 -13.58 6.65 -4.95
CA LEU A 33 -14.51 7.08 -6.00
C LEU A 33 -15.79 6.24 -6.05
N TYR A 34 -15.87 5.17 -5.26
CA TYR A 34 -17.07 4.35 -5.11
C TYR A 34 -18.02 4.90 -4.05
N ASP A 35 -19.27 4.44 -4.13
CA ASP A 35 -20.33 4.77 -3.18
C ASP A 35 -19.98 4.33 -1.74
N ASN A 36 -20.24 5.20 -0.77
CA ASN A 36 -19.94 4.95 0.64
C ASN A 36 -20.62 3.69 1.19
N GLU A 37 -21.83 3.37 0.75
CA GLU A 37 -22.56 2.16 1.15
C GLU A 37 -21.82 0.89 0.70
N VAL A 38 -21.31 0.91 -0.54
CA VAL A 38 -20.51 -0.20 -1.09
C VAL A 38 -19.19 -0.33 -0.34
N LEU A 39 -18.52 0.78 -0.04
CA LEU A 39 -17.28 0.80 0.72
C LEU A 39 -17.47 0.25 2.14
N ALA A 40 -18.54 0.68 2.83
CA ALA A 40 -18.91 0.17 4.15
C ALA A 40 -19.26 -1.32 4.11
N TYR A 41 -20.00 -1.77 3.09
CA TYR A 41 -20.29 -3.18 2.86
C TYR A 41 -19.02 -4.01 2.69
N LEU A 42 -18.07 -3.57 1.85
CA LEU A 42 -16.80 -4.26 1.60
C LEU A 42 -15.83 -4.20 2.79
N LEU A 43 -16.00 -3.26 3.70
CA LEU A 43 -15.34 -3.28 4.99
C LEU A 43 -16.01 -4.29 5.91
N LYS A 44 -17.35 -4.30 6.00
CA LYS A 44 -18.08 -5.22 6.86
C LYS A 44 -17.85 -6.68 6.49
N TYR A 45 -17.85 -7.00 5.19
CA TYR A 45 -17.73 -8.35 4.67
C TYR A 45 -16.46 -8.50 3.83
N ASP A 46 -15.55 -9.38 4.28
CA ASP A 46 -14.31 -9.68 3.59
C ASP A 46 -14.11 -11.18 3.53
N THR A 47 -13.98 -11.73 2.31
CA THR A 47 -13.85 -13.16 2.06
C THR A 47 -12.59 -13.77 2.69
N VAL A 48 -11.49 -13.02 2.76
CA VAL A 48 -10.20 -13.54 3.25
C VAL A 48 -10.03 -13.27 4.73
N MET A 49 -10.43 -12.07 5.18
CA MET A 49 -10.23 -11.63 6.57
C MET A 49 -11.45 -11.91 7.48
N MET A 50 -12.49 -12.58 6.96
CA MET A 50 -13.71 -12.97 7.67
C MET A 50 -14.54 -11.80 8.25
N GLY A 51 -14.52 -10.64 7.59
CA GLY A 51 -15.33 -9.47 7.95
C GLY A 51 -14.74 -8.58 9.04
N PHE A 52 -15.39 -7.44 9.35
CA PHE A 52 -14.86 -6.41 10.27
C PHE A 52 -14.94 -6.78 11.75
N GLY A 53 -15.92 -7.59 12.15
CA GLY A 53 -16.10 -8.03 13.53
C GLY A 53 -16.62 -6.94 14.48
N GLN A 54 -16.97 -5.76 13.98
CA GLN A 54 -17.59 -4.68 14.74
C GLN A 54 -18.75 -4.07 13.94
N ASP A 55 -19.62 -3.34 14.64
CA ASP A 55 -20.69 -2.61 14.00
C ASP A 55 -20.14 -1.47 13.13
N ILE A 56 -20.75 -1.31 11.96
CA ILE A 56 -20.44 -0.24 11.01
C ILE A 56 -21.77 0.35 10.58
N ARG A 57 -21.86 1.68 10.63
CA ARG A 57 -22.98 2.43 10.04
C ARG A 57 -22.47 3.66 9.33
N LEU A 58 -23.27 4.14 8.39
CA LEU A 58 -23.08 5.44 7.76
C LEU A 58 -24.00 6.46 8.43
N GLU A 59 -23.51 7.68 8.57
CA GLU A 59 -24.26 8.84 9.04
C GLU A 59 -23.79 10.04 8.21
N ASP A 60 -24.62 10.48 7.28
CA ASP A 60 -24.26 11.45 6.23
C ASP A 60 -22.96 11.02 5.50
N ASP A 61 -21.97 11.90 5.45
CA ASP A 61 -20.66 11.64 4.86
C ASP A 61 -19.66 10.98 5.85
N TYR A 62 -20.15 10.29 6.89
CA TYR A 62 -19.29 9.65 7.88
C TYR A 62 -19.51 8.14 7.99
N LEU A 63 -18.39 7.42 8.05
CA LEU A 63 -18.31 6.03 8.50
C LEU A 63 -18.12 6.01 10.01
N ILE A 64 -19.04 5.35 10.72
CA ILE A 64 -19.03 5.25 12.17
C ILE A 64 -18.74 3.80 12.58
N THR A 65 -17.74 3.63 13.42
CA THR A 65 -17.44 2.39 14.14
C THR A 65 -17.57 2.65 15.65
N PRO A 66 -17.43 1.64 16.53
CA PRO A 66 -17.38 1.87 17.97
C PRO A 66 -16.22 2.76 18.42
N ASN A 67 -15.13 2.81 17.63
CA ASN A 67 -13.89 3.46 18.00
C ASN A 67 -13.64 4.78 17.26
N GLU A 68 -14.19 4.94 16.05
CA GLU A 68 -13.85 6.07 15.17
C GLU A 68 -15.10 6.64 14.45
N LYS A 69 -15.05 7.95 14.18
CA LYS A 69 -15.95 8.67 13.26
C LYS A 69 -15.10 9.23 12.12
N VAL A 70 -15.26 8.66 10.92
CA VAL A 70 -14.34 8.88 9.79
C VAL A 70 -15.06 9.54 8.64
N ARG A 71 -14.53 10.67 8.15
CA ARG A 71 -15.12 11.40 7.02
C ARG A 71 -14.84 10.64 5.72
N MET A 72 -15.90 10.29 5.00
CA MET A 72 -15.83 9.67 3.68
C MET A 72 -15.81 10.77 2.62
N LEU A 73 -14.90 10.66 1.66
CA LEU A 73 -14.67 11.63 0.58
C LEU A 73 -14.71 10.91 -0.77
N SER A 74 -15.16 11.62 -1.80
CA SER A 74 -15.16 11.12 -3.18
C SER A 74 -14.56 12.14 -4.15
N ILE A 75 -13.25 12.37 -4.01
CA ILE A 75 -12.51 13.39 -4.74
C ILE A 75 -11.43 12.73 -5.59
N LYS A 76 -11.49 12.96 -6.91
CA LYS A 76 -10.59 12.35 -7.90
C LYS A 76 -9.21 12.99 -7.95
N ASP A 77 -9.15 14.31 -7.84
CA ASP A 77 -7.90 15.07 -7.87
C ASP A 77 -7.38 15.26 -6.45
N PRO A 78 -6.21 14.68 -6.08
CA PRO A 78 -5.74 14.79 -4.72
C PRO A 78 -5.38 16.19 -4.25
N ASN A 79 -5.22 17.17 -5.16
CA ASN A 79 -5.03 18.58 -4.78
C ASN A 79 -6.27 19.20 -4.14
N GLN A 80 -7.46 18.65 -4.42
CA GLN A 80 -8.73 19.16 -3.92
C GLN A 80 -9.14 18.52 -2.59
N LEU A 81 -8.34 17.56 -2.09
CA LEU A 81 -8.62 16.92 -0.82
C LEU A 81 -8.37 17.89 0.35
N PRO A 82 -9.25 17.94 1.36
CA PRO A 82 -9.18 18.93 2.44
C PRO A 82 -8.16 18.53 3.54
N TRP A 83 -6.95 18.10 3.18
CA TRP A 83 -5.98 17.58 4.15
C TRP A 83 -5.50 18.62 5.16
N ALA A 84 -5.33 19.87 4.74
CA ALA A 84 -5.02 21.00 5.61
C ALA A 84 -6.12 21.24 6.66
N GLU A 85 -7.38 21.31 6.23
CA GLU A 85 -8.55 21.49 7.10
C GLU A 85 -8.64 20.36 8.12
N LEU A 86 -8.44 19.12 7.67
CA LEU A 86 -8.53 17.92 8.50
C LEU A 86 -7.28 17.66 9.35
N LYS A 87 -6.23 18.49 9.21
CA LYS A 87 -4.95 18.41 9.92
C LYS A 87 -4.27 17.05 9.76
N ILE A 88 -4.22 16.53 8.53
CA ILE A 88 -3.67 15.20 8.26
C ILE A 88 -2.15 15.17 8.42
N ASP A 89 -1.66 14.31 9.30
CA ASP A 89 -0.22 14.07 9.48
C ASP A 89 0.32 13.16 8.38
N VAL A 90 -0.42 12.08 8.06
CA VAL A 90 0.02 11.07 7.10
C VAL A 90 -1.14 10.66 6.20
N VAL A 91 -0.91 10.67 4.89
CA VAL A 91 -1.78 9.98 3.92
C VAL A 91 -1.20 8.61 3.62
N ILE A 92 -2.01 7.57 3.77
CA ILE A 92 -1.75 6.25 3.21
C ILE A 92 -2.27 6.22 1.77
N GLU A 93 -1.36 6.22 0.81
CA GLU A 93 -1.67 6.15 -0.62
C GLU A 93 -1.78 4.68 -1.05
N ALA A 94 -3.01 4.20 -1.11
CA ALA A 94 -3.39 2.80 -1.36
C ALA A 94 -4.21 2.60 -2.65
N THR A 95 -4.31 3.63 -3.52
CA THR A 95 -5.00 3.49 -4.83
C THR A 95 -4.23 2.62 -5.80
N GLY A 96 -2.89 2.58 -5.67
CA GLY A 96 -2.00 1.97 -6.65
C GLY A 96 -1.92 2.74 -7.98
N ILE A 97 -2.49 3.95 -8.07
CA ILE A 97 -2.46 4.79 -9.27
C ILE A 97 -1.33 5.82 -9.17
N PHE A 98 -1.23 6.51 -8.04
CA PHE A 98 -0.24 7.54 -7.78
C PHE A 98 1.07 6.90 -7.31
N ARG A 99 2.01 6.69 -8.24
CA ARG A 99 3.28 5.99 -8.00
C ARG A 99 4.52 6.82 -8.33
N THR A 100 4.36 8.08 -8.71
CA THR A 100 5.48 8.98 -9.01
C THR A 100 5.47 10.16 -8.05
N ARG A 101 6.63 10.74 -7.73
CA ARG A 101 6.73 11.92 -6.85
C ARG A 101 5.76 13.02 -7.28
N GLU A 102 5.77 13.35 -8.57
CA GLU A 102 4.88 14.36 -9.17
C GLU A 102 3.40 14.08 -8.85
N LYS A 103 2.98 12.81 -8.93
CA LYS A 103 1.61 12.38 -8.66
C LYS A 103 1.25 12.32 -7.18
N LEU A 104 2.24 12.31 -6.30
CA LEU A 104 2.08 12.24 -4.85
C LEU A 104 2.13 13.62 -4.19
N MET A 105 2.86 14.57 -4.79
CA MET A 105 2.91 15.96 -4.35
C MET A 105 1.54 16.62 -4.18
N PRO A 106 0.51 16.32 -4.97
CA PRO A 106 -0.86 16.76 -4.72
C PRO A 106 -1.36 16.57 -3.29
N HIS A 107 -1.07 15.43 -2.63
CA HIS A 107 -1.45 15.23 -1.22
C HIS A 107 -0.71 16.18 -0.28
N ILE A 108 0.57 16.42 -0.56
CA ILE A 108 1.39 17.36 0.20
C ILE A 108 0.87 18.79 0.03
N ASN A 109 0.56 19.19 -1.20
CA ASN A 109 0.04 20.51 -1.54
C ASN A 109 -1.35 20.76 -0.93
N ALA A 110 -2.18 19.71 -0.86
CA ALA A 110 -3.47 19.72 -0.17
C ALA A 110 -3.36 19.83 1.37
N GLY A 111 -2.15 19.69 1.94
CA GLY A 111 -1.86 19.97 3.34
C GLY A 111 -1.43 18.78 4.19
N ALA A 112 -1.30 17.58 3.61
CA ALA A 112 -0.75 16.44 4.34
C ALA A 112 0.75 16.66 4.66
N LYS A 113 1.20 16.28 5.86
CA LYS A 113 2.63 16.42 6.20
C LYS A 113 3.49 15.39 5.48
N ARG A 114 3.02 14.13 5.42
CA ARG A 114 3.70 13.00 4.78
C ARG A 114 2.74 12.11 3.98
N VAL A 115 3.29 11.32 3.06
CA VAL A 115 2.60 10.33 2.24
C VAL A 115 3.36 9.00 2.30
N ILE A 116 2.65 7.92 2.60
CA ILE A 116 3.17 6.55 2.59
C ILE A 116 2.50 5.78 1.46
N LEU A 117 3.28 5.31 0.50
CA LEU A 117 2.80 4.44 -0.57
C LEU A 117 2.78 3.00 -0.09
N THR A 118 1.70 2.29 -0.41
CA THR A 118 1.57 0.85 -0.13
C THR A 118 2.07 -0.03 -1.29
N VAL A 119 2.77 0.57 -2.25
CA VAL A 119 3.35 -0.08 -3.43
C VAL A 119 4.71 0.54 -3.74
N PRO A 120 5.57 -0.14 -4.54
CA PRO A 120 6.81 0.46 -5.02
C PRO A 120 6.56 1.72 -5.85
N ALA A 121 7.34 2.78 -5.59
CA ALA A 121 7.39 3.95 -6.44
C ALA A 121 7.98 3.62 -7.83
N LYS A 122 7.50 4.30 -8.86
CA LYS A 122 8.02 4.21 -10.24
C LYS A 122 9.25 5.06 -10.47
N ASP A 123 9.43 6.12 -9.69
CA ASP A 123 10.56 7.05 -9.73
C ASP A 123 11.26 7.13 -8.36
N GLU A 124 12.25 8.02 -8.27
CA GLU A 124 12.96 8.28 -7.03
C GLU A 124 12.11 9.17 -6.09
N ILE A 125 11.83 8.63 -4.91
CA ILE A 125 11.15 9.30 -3.80
C ILE A 125 12.10 9.41 -2.61
N ASP A 126 11.68 10.02 -1.50
CA ASP A 126 12.59 10.31 -0.38
C ASP A 126 13.17 9.04 0.24
N TYR A 127 12.33 8.00 0.42
CA TYR A 127 12.80 6.75 1.01
C TYR A 127 11.92 5.54 0.65
N THR A 128 12.54 4.37 0.49
CA THR A 128 11.82 3.08 0.47
C THR A 128 12.20 2.31 1.72
N ILE A 129 11.20 1.91 2.50
CA ILE A 129 11.37 1.31 3.83
C ILE A 129 10.81 -0.11 3.85
N VAL A 130 11.54 -1.00 4.53
CA VAL A 130 11.04 -2.26 5.07
C VAL A 130 11.38 -2.27 6.55
N ILE A 131 10.34 -2.31 7.38
CA ILE A 131 10.48 -2.27 8.85
C ILE A 131 11.25 -3.51 9.33
N GLY A 132 12.23 -3.30 10.21
CA GLY A 132 13.16 -4.32 10.70
C GLY A 132 14.40 -4.52 9.82
N VAL A 133 14.43 -3.93 8.63
CA VAL A 133 15.56 -4.05 7.69
C VAL A 133 16.36 -2.76 7.65
N ASN A 134 15.73 -1.66 7.23
CA ASN A 134 16.36 -0.36 7.00
C ASN A 134 15.61 0.82 7.63
N ASP A 135 14.69 0.57 8.55
CA ASP A 135 13.87 1.60 9.21
C ASP A 135 14.69 2.65 9.98
N GLY A 136 15.89 2.30 10.46
CA GLY A 136 16.83 3.25 11.05
C GLY A 136 17.35 4.32 10.09
N GLY A 137 17.15 4.17 8.77
CA GLY A 137 17.48 5.18 7.76
C GLY A 137 16.37 6.20 7.49
N LEU A 138 15.20 6.07 8.14
CA LEU A 138 14.13 7.05 8.01
C LEU A 138 14.52 8.37 8.70
N LYS A 139 14.43 9.48 7.97
CA LYS A 139 14.80 10.81 8.47
C LYS A 139 13.59 11.74 8.62
N PRO A 140 13.60 12.72 9.54
CA PRO A 140 12.49 13.64 9.75
C PRO A 140 12.03 14.41 8.50
N GLU A 141 12.97 14.71 7.60
CA GLU A 141 12.76 15.40 6.33
C GLU A 141 12.12 14.53 5.24
N HIS A 142 12.07 13.21 5.41
CA HIS A 142 11.37 12.35 4.45
C HIS A 142 9.86 12.59 4.55
N ARG A 143 9.27 12.98 3.42
CA ARG A 143 7.85 13.31 3.29
C ARG A 143 7.10 12.29 2.45
N ILE A 144 7.73 11.74 1.42
CA ILE A 144 7.14 10.77 0.51
C ILE A 144 7.95 9.48 0.61
N ILE A 145 7.36 8.47 1.22
CA ILE A 145 8.00 7.17 1.45
C ILE A 145 7.19 6.04 0.83
N SER A 146 7.86 4.97 0.42
CA SER A 146 7.22 3.74 -0.04
C SER A 146 7.49 2.61 0.93
N ASN A 147 6.44 1.91 1.35
CA ASN A 147 6.56 0.68 2.13
C ASN A 147 6.83 -0.56 1.24
N ALA A 148 7.51 -0.34 0.11
CA ALA A 148 7.87 -1.33 -0.90
C ALA A 148 6.67 -2.18 -1.38
N SER A 149 6.91 -3.44 -1.76
CA SER A 149 5.86 -4.42 -2.08
C SER A 149 5.76 -5.48 -0.99
N CYS A 150 4.67 -6.25 -0.98
CA CYS A 150 4.52 -7.44 -0.14
C CYS A 150 5.69 -8.42 -0.27
N THR A 151 6.12 -8.72 -1.50
CA THR A 151 7.26 -9.62 -1.74
C THR A 151 8.58 -9.01 -1.26
N THR A 152 8.81 -7.69 -1.38
CA THR A 152 10.02 -7.06 -0.81
C THR A 152 10.03 -7.16 0.71
N ASN A 153 8.90 -6.92 1.37
CA ASN A 153 8.78 -7.06 2.83
C ASN A 153 9.01 -8.51 3.29
N CYS A 154 8.66 -9.51 2.47
CA CYS A 154 8.95 -10.92 2.74
C CYS A 154 10.44 -11.27 2.52
N LEU A 155 11.02 -10.87 1.38
CA LEU A 155 12.37 -11.24 0.99
C LEU A 155 13.46 -10.50 1.79
N ALA A 156 13.28 -9.21 2.06
CA ALA A 156 14.35 -8.37 2.59
C ALA A 156 14.88 -8.81 3.97
N PRO A 157 14.05 -9.18 4.97
CA PRO A 157 14.55 -9.68 6.26
C PRO A 157 15.38 -10.95 6.12
N MET A 158 14.92 -11.90 5.29
CA MET A 158 15.65 -13.14 5.02
C MET A 158 16.99 -12.85 4.33
N ALA A 159 16.98 -12.00 3.30
CA ALA A 159 18.18 -11.60 2.58
C ALA A 159 19.19 -10.87 3.47
N LYS A 160 18.72 -10.01 4.39
CA LYS A 160 19.55 -9.32 5.39
C LYS A 160 20.28 -10.33 6.26
N VAL A 161 19.55 -11.24 6.92
CA VAL A 161 20.14 -12.24 7.82
C VAL A 161 21.16 -13.12 7.08
N MET A 162 20.82 -13.60 5.88
CA MET A 162 21.72 -14.43 5.09
C MET A 162 22.98 -13.65 4.65
N HIS A 163 22.84 -12.39 4.27
CA HIS A 163 23.98 -11.57 3.84
C HIS A 163 24.90 -11.23 5.00
N GLU A 164 24.36 -10.79 6.14
CA GLU A 164 25.14 -10.43 7.33
C GLU A 164 25.88 -11.64 7.91
N ALA A 165 25.26 -12.83 7.88
CA ALA A 165 25.88 -14.04 8.43
C ALA A 165 26.86 -14.73 7.48
N PHE A 166 26.57 -14.74 6.17
CA PHE A 166 27.28 -15.61 5.22
C PHE A 166 27.82 -14.91 3.98
N GLY A 167 27.38 -13.68 3.69
CA GLY A 167 27.75 -12.96 2.47
C GLY A 167 27.13 -13.55 1.21
N ILE A 168 25.97 -13.06 0.81
CA ILE A 168 25.34 -13.41 -0.48
C ILE A 168 26.21 -12.91 -1.64
N VAL A 169 26.65 -13.82 -2.53
CA VAL A 169 27.34 -13.47 -3.79
C VAL A 169 26.30 -13.10 -4.86
N GLU A 170 25.41 -14.03 -5.20
CA GLU A 170 24.32 -13.86 -6.15
C GLU A 170 23.12 -14.73 -5.72
N GLY A 171 21.91 -14.44 -6.21
CA GLY A 171 20.73 -15.26 -5.94
C GLY A 171 19.55 -14.98 -6.87
N ILE A 172 18.73 -16.02 -7.07
CA ILE A 172 17.47 -15.94 -7.83
C ILE A 172 16.33 -16.25 -6.89
N MET A 173 15.30 -15.40 -6.87
CA MET A 173 14.09 -15.60 -6.09
C MET A 173 12.89 -15.86 -7.00
N THR A 174 12.08 -16.84 -6.63
CA THR A 174 10.77 -17.07 -7.22
C THR A 174 9.72 -16.98 -6.12
N THR A 175 8.71 -16.15 -6.31
CA THR A 175 7.58 -16.06 -5.39
C THR A 175 6.36 -16.73 -5.99
N THR A 176 5.89 -17.84 -5.41
CA THR A 176 4.55 -18.34 -5.70
C THR A 176 3.54 -17.43 -5.02
N HIS A 177 2.91 -16.54 -5.79
CA HIS A 177 2.12 -15.43 -5.26
C HIS A 177 0.61 -15.63 -5.53
N ALA A 178 -0.23 -15.28 -4.55
CA ALA A 178 -1.67 -15.25 -4.75
C ALA A 178 -2.06 -14.25 -5.86
N TYR A 179 -3.13 -14.49 -6.60
CA TYR A 179 -3.61 -13.51 -7.57
C TYR A 179 -4.12 -12.24 -6.88
N THR A 180 -4.08 -11.12 -7.60
CA THR A 180 -4.43 -9.79 -7.12
C THR A 180 -5.40 -9.10 -8.09
N ASN A 181 -5.86 -7.89 -7.75
CA ASN A 181 -6.76 -7.11 -8.60
C ASN A 181 -6.14 -6.66 -9.94
N ASP A 182 -4.82 -6.79 -10.11
CA ASP A 182 -4.16 -6.50 -11.39
C ASP A 182 -4.39 -7.62 -12.42
N GLN A 183 -4.54 -8.87 -11.96
CA GLN A 183 -4.98 -9.97 -12.82
C GLN A 183 -6.49 -9.88 -13.12
N ARG A 184 -6.98 -10.80 -13.95
CA ARG A 184 -8.34 -10.76 -14.49
C ARG A 184 -9.13 -12.01 -14.12
N LEU A 185 -10.42 -11.83 -13.83
CA LEU A 185 -11.30 -12.95 -13.51
C LEU A 185 -11.51 -13.87 -14.72
N ALA A 186 -11.62 -13.26 -15.91
CA ALA A 186 -11.74 -13.95 -17.19
C ALA A 186 -10.67 -13.45 -18.17
N ASP A 187 -10.48 -14.18 -19.27
CA ASP A 187 -9.52 -13.82 -20.32
C ASP A 187 -9.92 -12.48 -20.98
N VAL A 188 -9.15 -11.41 -20.73
CA VAL A 188 -9.38 -10.06 -21.29
C VAL A 188 -8.05 -9.35 -21.64
N PRO A 189 -8.08 -8.33 -22.51
CA PRO A 189 -6.88 -7.57 -22.86
C PRO A 189 -6.16 -6.95 -21.65
N HIS A 190 -4.83 -7.10 -21.62
CA HIS A 190 -3.96 -6.52 -20.60
C HIS A 190 -2.57 -6.26 -21.20
N ALA A 191 -1.85 -5.25 -20.70
CA ALA A 191 -0.52 -4.89 -21.20
C ALA A 191 0.52 -6.00 -21.01
N ASP A 192 0.49 -6.65 -19.84
CA ASP A 192 1.10 -7.97 -19.65
C ASP A 192 0.09 -9.03 -20.10
N TRP A 193 0.36 -9.67 -21.25
CA TRP A 193 -0.54 -10.64 -21.88
C TRP A 193 -0.88 -11.83 -20.98
N ARG A 194 0.03 -12.20 -20.06
CA ARG A 194 -0.19 -13.33 -19.15
C ARG A 194 -1.13 -12.95 -18.02
N ARG A 195 -1.06 -11.72 -17.51
CA ARG A 195 -2.02 -11.21 -16.50
C ARG A 195 -3.43 -11.03 -17.03
N GLY A 196 -3.59 -11.00 -18.36
CA GLY A 196 -4.90 -10.99 -19.01
C GLY A 196 -5.64 -12.33 -18.94
N ARG A 197 -4.98 -13.43 -18.54
CA ARG A 197 -5.58 -14.76 -18.41
C ARG A 197 -6.38 -14.89 -17.11
N ALA A 198 -7.38 -15.77 -17.11
CA ALA A 198 -8.25 -16.07 -15.96
C ALA A 198 -7.43 -16.50 -14.73
N ALA A 199 -7.39 -15.64 -13.72
CA ALA A 199 -6.44 -15.68 -12.62
C ALA A 199 -6.62 -16.89 -11.69
N ALA A 200 -7.84 -17.38 -11.53
CA ALA A 200 -8.15 -18.51 -10.65
C ALA A 200 -7.91 -19.88 -11.30
N GLU A 201 -7.63 -19.91 -12.61
CA GLU A 201 -7.53 -21.14 -13.41
C GLU A 201 -6.12 -21.35 -14.00
N ASN A 202 -5.16 -20.47 -13.68
CA ASN A 202 -3.84 -20.48 -14.29
C ASN A 202 -2.73 -20.25 -13.27
N ILE A 203 -1.59 -20.92 -13.49
CA ILE A 203 -0.29 -20.44 -13.02
C ILE A 203 0.16 -19.37 -14.01
N ILE A 204 0.38 -18.14 -13.54
CA ILE A 204 0.67 -16.96 -14.39
C ILE A 204 2.09 -16.45 -14.11
N PRO A 205 3.10 -16.85 -14.91
CA PRO A 205 4.45 -16.34 -14.73
C PRO A 205 4.54 -14.87 -15.13
N THR A 206 4.94 -14.00 -14.22
CA THR A 206 5.01 -12.55 -14.43
C THR A 206 6.22 -11.94 -13.71
N THR A 207 6.41 -10.63 -13.91
CA THR A 207 7.50 -9.90 -13.29
C THR A 207 7.19 -9.58 -11.82
N THR A 208 8.24 -9.58 -11.00
CA THR A 208 8.23 -8.97 -9.67
C THR A 208 9.35 -7.94 -9.57
N GLY A 209 9.06 -6.78 -8.98
CA GLY A 209 10.07 -5.76 -8.69
C GLY A 209 10.86 -6.04 -7.41
N ALA A 210 10.54 -7.12 -6.70
CA ALA A 210 10.97 -7.28 -5.31
C ALA A 210 12.47 -7.51 -5.17
N ALA A 211 13.08 -8.37 -5.99
CA ALA A 211 14.51 -8.63 -5.95
C ALA A 211 15.33 -7.35 -6.22
N LYS A 212 14.90 -6.55 -7.21
CA LYS A 212 15.49 -5.23 -7.49
C LYS A 212 15.26 -4.23 -6.35
N ALA A 213 14.10 -4.25 -5.72
CA ALA A 213 13.79 -3.39 -4.58
C ALA A 213 14.59 -3.76 -3.32
N VAL A 214 15.01 -5.03 -3.15
CA VAL A 214 15.94 -5.43 -2.08
C VAL A 214 17.22 -4.63 -2.15
N GLY A 215 17.78 -4.41 -3.35
CA GLY A 215 18.95 -3.56 -3.53
C GLY A 215 18.77 -2.09 -3.13
N LYS A 216 17.52 -1.61 -3.01
CA LYS A 216 17.23 -0.26 -2.48
C LYS A 216 17.20 -0.25 -0.94
N VAL A 217 16.71 -1.33 -0.32
CA VAL A 217 16.59 -1.42 1.14
C VAL A 217 17.84 -1.99 1.81
N ILE A 218 18.62 -2.80 1.10
CA ILE A 218 19.91 -3.35 1.52
C ILE A 218 20.92 -3.04 0.40
N PRO A 219 21.60 -1.87 0.44
CA PRO A 219 22.45 -1.40 -0.65
C PRO A 219 23.57 -2.37 -1.06
N GLU A 220 24.08 -3.16 -0.11
CA GLU A 220 25.13 -4.17 -0.34
C GLU A 220 24.68 -5.30 -1.28
N LEU A 221 23.36 -5.53 -1.37
CA LEU A 221 22.74 -6.52 -2.25
C LEU A 221 22.31 -5.95 -3.61
N LYS A 222 22.62 -4.68 -3.89
CA LYS A 222 22.28 -4.04 -5.17
C LYS A 222 22.91 -4.80 -6.35
N GLY A 223 22.06 -5.33 -7.23
CA GLY A 223 22.48 -6.09 -8.41
C GLY A 223 22.81 -7.56 -8.15
N ARG A 224 22.73 -8.04 -6.90
CA ARG A 224 23.03 -9.45 -6.56
C ARG A 224 21.83 -10.37 -6.66
N LEU A 225 20.62 -9.82 -6.64
CA LEU A 225 19.36 -10.58 -6.64
C LEU A 225 18.49 -10.19 -7.83
N ASP A 226 17.94 -11.19 -8.52
CA ASP A 226 16.83 -11.03 -9.47
C ASP A 226 15.74 -12.09 -9.22
N GLY A 227 14.62 -12.00 -9.92
CA GLY A 227 13.55 -12.95 -9.70
C GLY A 227 12.28 -12.75 -10.52
N MET A 228 11.34 -13.66 -10.30
CA MET A 228 10.02 -13.67 -10.94
C MET A 228 8.91 -14.07 -9.98
N ALA A 229 7.66 -13.91 -10.43
CA ALA A 229 6.46 -14.36 -9.74
C ALA A 229 5.68 -15.34 -10.63
#